data_AF-A0A1E7X7Z7-F1
#
_entry.id   AF-A0A1E7X7Z7-F1
#
_cell.length_a   1.000
_cell.length_b   1.000
_cell.length_c   1.000
_cell.angle_alpha   90.00
_cell.angle_beta   90.00
_cell.angle_gamma   90.00
#
_symmetry.space_group_name_H-M   'P 1'
#
loop_
_entity.id
_entity.type
_entity.pdbx_description
1 polymer ?
#
loop_
_entity_poly.entity_id
_entity_poly.type
_entity_poly.pdbx_seq_one_letter_code
_entity_poly.pdbx_strand_id
1 'polypeptide(L)'
;MLAKRLFDIAAALAGLLLLAPLLLLLAAWVRCDSPGPVLFRQRRVGRHGAPFQIIKFRTMAAGAERDGQLSVADDQRATRAGRWLRRHKLDELPQLVNVLRGDMSLVGPRPEVPRYVAHYPPAVRSVVLSVAPGITDWAALRFRNEGELLRQAPDPEHAYLHQVLPIKLAYYARYVQRRSFAIDLQILLCTVATLLFGVRRKRPLLRIVRSSRLMPGGRQSVLIDWLRGLAALQVAAAHLRAQVFPGLGALTDPPLWYQGLAFVTGFAHQAVLVFFVLSGWLVGGVFLDRSHNVPRARALRDYAVDRATRLWTVLLPAFVLMLALAWAGALPRSDLAMAGSAWSLTTLLGNLVGLQTLAVPPFGENFPLWSLSNETWYYVLFPLLVTGARAGSAWWRSGCAALALALTVLLGAAITGYFLVWLLGVAASRLRFDFSAAQRWLWRGVLLVVAALLRLGGQDGDFTLATLGPDLLLAVLLVVCLCSVGRGRPVAAVAKTGAFLAGFSFTLYVVHIPLQRMLWSYRDGALLAPGDAASLAVYAAMLAVVLALAYLFHLPFEAQTGRLRRLLRRRLPGDQDLARTVKTAPAGRSADAG
;
A
#
# COMPACT_ATOMS: atom_id res chain seq x y z
N MET A 1 -8.62 12.70 39.34
CA MET A 1 -9.39 13.81 38.71
C MET A 1 -8.50 14.67 37.82
N LEU A 2 -7.35 15.17 38.32
CA LEU A 2 -6.43 16.00 37.53
C LEU A 2 -5.72 15.23 36.39
N ALA A 3 -5.17 14.05 36.67
CA ALA A 3 -4.48 13.24 35.64
C ALA A 3 -5.38 12.90 34.44
N LYS A 4 -6.64 12.50 34.69
CA LYS A 4 -7.63 12.27 33.63
C LYS A 4 -7.88 13.54 32.81
N ARG A 5 -7.99 14.70 33.47
CA ARG A 5 -8.23 15.97 32.78
C ARG A 5 -7.05 16.37 31.90
N LEU A 6 -5.82 16.22 32.38
CA LEU A 6 -4.62 16.47 31.59
C LEU A 6 -4.54 15.54 30.38
N PHE A 7 -4.85 14.25 30.57
CA PHE A 7 -4.93 13.28 29.48
C PHE A 7 -5.99 13.67 28.44
N ASP A 8 -7.20 14.03 28.88
CA ASP A 8 -8.28 14.46 27.99
C ASP A 8 -7.87 15.67 27.14
N ILE A 9 -7.19 16.66 27.74
CA ILE A 9 -6.70 17.85 27.03
C ILE A 9 -5.61 17.45 26.02
N ALA A 10 -4.60 16.70 26.45
CA ALA A 10 -3.49 16.29 25.60
C ALA A 10 -3.97 15.46 24.40
N ALA A 11 -4.83 14.47 24.63
CA ALA A 11 -5.37 13.62 23.58
C ALA A 11 -6.37 14.35 22.67
N ALA A 12 -7.18 15.28 23.19
CA ALA A 12 -8.06 16.10 22.35
C ALA A 12 -7.27 17.08 21.48
N LEU A 13 -6.22 17.71 22.02
CA LEU A 13 -5.34 18.60 21.27
C LEU A 13 -4.59 17.84 20.17
N ALA A 14 -3.99 16.70 20.50
CA ALA A 14 -3.35 15.83 19.53
C ALA A 14 -4.34 15.37 18.44
N GLY A 15 -5.55 14.97 18.83
CA GLY A 15 -6.61 14.58 17.90
C GLY A 15 -7.00 15.72 16.94
N LEU A 16 -7.15 16.94 17.44
CA LEU A 16 -7.46 18.10 16.61
C LEU A 16 -6.32 18.46 15.65
N LEU A 17 -5.07 18.45 16.09
CA LEU A 17 -3.91 18.76 15.25
C LEU A 17 -3.71 17.70 14.16
N LEU A 18 -3.72 16.41 14.53
CA LEU A 18 -3.52 15.31 13.60
C LEU A 18 -4.66 15.19 12.58
N LEU A 19 -5.89 15.52 12.99
CA LEU A 19 -7.07 15.43 12.12
C LEU A 19 -7.42 16.77 11.46
N ALA A 20 -6.69 17.86 11.70
CA ALA A 20 -7.02 19.19 11.17
C ALA A 20 -7.23 19.20 9.65
N PRO A 21 -6.35 18.61 8.81
CA PRO A 21 -6.57 18.57 7.36
C PRO A 21 -7.88 17.86 6.99
N LEU A 22 -8.19 16.74 7.66
CA LEU A 22 -9.42 16.00 7.44
C LEU A 22 -10.64 16.82 7.88
N LEU A 23 -10.59 17.45 9.05
CA LEU A 23 -11.69 18.28 9.57
C LEU A 23 -12.00 19.46 8.64
N LEU A 24 -10.98 20.07 8.04
CA LEU A 24 -11.14 21.14 7.05
C LEU A 24 -11.78 20.63 5.75
N LEU A 25 -11.36 19.45 5.26
CA LEU A 25 -11.98 18.83 4.08
C LEU A 25 -13.44 18.45 4.33
N LEU A 26 -13.75 17.90 5.51
CA LEU A 26 -15.14 17.58 5.90
C LEU A 26 -15.96 18.86 6.08
N ALA A 27 -15.38 19.92 6.64
CA ALA A 27 -16.03 21.23 6.76
C ALA A 27 -16.40 21.81 5.39
N ALA A 28 -15.47 21.79 4.44
CA ALA A 28 -15.71 22.22 3.07
C ALA A 28 -16.81 21.37 2.40
N TRP A 29 -16.78 20.05 2.58
CA TRP A 29 -17.81 19.17 2.02
C TRP A 29 -19.21 19.48 2.60
N VAL A 30 -19.33 19.64 3.92
CA VAL A 30 -20.61 20.02 4.57
C VAL A 30 -21.10 21.38 4.10
N ARG A 31 -20.20 22.34 3.84
CA ARG A 31 -20.56 23.69 3.36
C ARG A 31 -21.07 23.70 1.92
N CYS A 32 -20.53 22.81 1.08
CA CYS A 32 -20.91 22.69 -0.32
C CYS A 32 -22.14 21.78 -0.53
N ASP A 33 -22.42 20.86 0.40
CA ASP A 33 -23.51 19.89 0.27
C ASP A 33 -24.91 20.48 0.53
N SER A 34 -25.03 21.50 1.39
CA SER A 34 -26.31 22.18 1.67
C SER A 34 -26.13 23.61 2.21
N PRO A 35 -27.10 24.52 2.02
CA PRO A 35 -27.02 25.90 2.52
C PRO A 35 -27.09 25.96 4.05
N GLY A 36 -26.25 26.79 4.69
CA GLY A 36 -26.20 27.04 6.14
C GLY A 36 -24.84 26.74 6.80
N PRO A 37 -24.74 26.74 8.14
CA PRO A 37 -23.47 26.66 8.86
C PRO A 37 -22.85 25.26 8.82
N VAL A 38 -21.51 25.20 8.85
CA VAL A 38 -20.76 23.92 8.90
C VAL A 38 -20.97 23.19 10.22
N LEU A 39 -20.94 23.93 11.33
CA LEU A 39 -21.06 23.39 12.66
C LEU A 39 -22.51 23.50 13.15
N PHE A 40 -22.96 22.43 13.78
CA PHE A 40 -24.22 22.31 14.47
C PHE A 40 -23.99 22.44 15.98
N ARG A 41 -24.87 23.19 16.64
CA ARG A 41 -24.81 23.43 18.09
C ARG A 41 -26.16 23.12 18.72
N GLN A 42 -26.15 22.30 19.77
CA GLN A 42 -27.38 21.93 20.49
C GLN A 42 -27.17 22.01 22.00
N ARG A 43 -28.18 22.48 22.73
CA ARG A 43 -28.15 22.54 24.19
C ARG A 43 -28.23 21.12 24.78
N ARG A 44 -27.26 20.77 25.62
CA ARG A 44 -27.18 19.49 26.33
C ARG A 44 -26.95 19.72 27.82
N VAL A 45 -27.22 18.70 28.63
CA VAL A 45 -26.99 18.73 30.08
C VAL A 45 -25.62 18.12 30.39
N GLY A 46 -24.78 18.88 31.09
CA GLY A 46 -23.44 18.49 31.51
C GLY A 46 -23.36 18.18 33.00
N ARG A 47 -22.13 18.27 33.53
CA ARG A 47 -21.84 17.97 34.95
C ARG A 47 -22.66 18.87 35.88
N HIS A 48 -23.19 18.28 36.95
CA HIS A 48 -24.08 18.88 37.94
C HIS A 48 -25.35 19.51 37.33
N GLY A 49 -25.76 19.07 36.14
CA GLY A 49 -26.92 19.62 35.46
C GLY A 49 -26.66 20.92 34.69
N ALA A 50 -25.42 21.40 34.64
CA ALA A 50 -25.07 22.64 33.95
C ALA A 50 -25.29 22.51 32.43
N PRO A 51 -26.05 23.41 31.78
CA PRO A 51 -26.28 23.34 30.35
C PRO A 51 -25.01 23.78 29.58
N PHE A 52 -24.72 23.12 28.46
CA PHE A 52 -23.66 23.53 27.54
C PHE A 52 -24.07 23.30 26.08
N GLN A 53 -23.32 23.85 25.13
CA GLN A 53 -23.54 23.64 23.69
C GLN A 53 -22.60 22.57 23.15
N ILE A 54 -23.16 21.44 22.74
CA ILE A 54 -22.39 20.40 22.04
C ILE A 54 -22.09 20.84 20.61
N ILE A 55 -20.86 20.64 20.15
CA ILE A 55 -20.42 21.02 18.80
C ILE A 55 -20.28 19.77 17.93
N LYS A 56 -20.93 19.76 16.77
CA LYS A 56 -20.84 18.67 15.78
C LYS A 56 -20.74 19.24 14.37
N PHE A 57 -20.37 18.42 13.40
CA PHE A 57 -20.66 18.77 12.01
C PHE A 57 -22.17 18.71 11.79
N ARG A 58 -22.67 19.64 10.98
CA ARG A 58 -24.07 19.61 10.56
C ARG A 58 -24.29 18.42 9.62
N THR A 59 -25.24 17.57 9.98
CA THR A 59 -25.59 16.37 9.20
C THR A 59 -27.03 16.38 8.69
N MET A 60 -27.82 17.40 9.07
CA MET A 60 -29.20 17.61 8.65
C MET A 60 -29.39 18.97 7.99
N ALA A 61 -30.49 19.13 7.27
CA ALA A 61 -30.92 20.42 6.73
C ALA A 61 -31.03 21.47 7.86
N ALA A 62 -30.72 22.73 7.53
CA ALA A 62 -30.82 23.81 8.51
C ALA A 62 -32.29 23.94 8.98
N GLY A 63 -32.50 23.99 10.30
CA GLY A 63 -33.84 24.06 10.90
C GLY A 63 -34.53 22.71 11.19
N ALA A 64 -33.92 21.59 10.79
CA ALA A 64 -34.48 20.23 10.97
C ALA A 64 -34.79 19.83 12.42
N GLU A 65 -34.22 20.52 13.41
CA GLU A 65 -34.50 20.27 14.84
C GLU A 65 -35.95 20.57 15.24
N ARG A 66 -36.66 21.41 14.46
CA ARG A 66 -38.08 21.73 14.70
C ARG A 66 -38.99 20.51 14.52
N ASP A 67 -38.57 19.56 13.69
CA ASP A 67 -39.33 18.36 13.35
C ASP A 67 -39.04 17.17 14.29
N GLY A 68 -38.18 17.36 15.31
CA GLY A 68 -37.89 16.36 16.33
C GLY A 68 -36.41 16.26 16.71
N GLN A 69 -36.13 15.96 17.99
CA GLN A 69 -34.76 15.91 18.54
C GLN A 69 -34.14 14.51 18.54
N LEU A 70 -34.95 13.47 18.29
CA LEU A 70 -34.49 12.10 18.08
C LEU A 70 -34.18 11.90 16.60
N SER A 71 -33.10 11.18 16.30
CA SER A 71 -32.75 10.86 14.92
C SER A 71 -32.70 9.37 14.68
N VAL A 72 -33.39 8.96 13.63
CA VAL A 72 -33.54 7.56 13.19
C VAL A 72 -32.53 7.27 12.06
N ALA A 73 -32.31 5.99 11.73
CA ALA A 73 -31.56 5.62 10.53
C ALA A 73 -32.30 6.07 9.26
N ASP A 74 -31.55 6.50 8.23
CA ASP A 74 -32.06 7.04 6.96
C ASP A 74 -33.08 8.19 7.09
N ASP A 75 -32.94 8.98 8.15
CA ASP A 75 -33.70 10.22 8.38
C ASP A 75 -33.69 11.13 7.15
N GLN A 76 -34.86 11.44 6.60
CA GLN A 76 -35.01 12.25 5.38
C GLN A 76 -34.43 13.66 5.54
N ARG A 77 -34.34 14.16 6.78
CA ARG A 77 -33.74 15.46 7.10
C ARG A 77 -32.22 15.47 6.92
N ALA A 78 -31.57 14.30 6.81
CA ALA A 78 -30.12 14.19 6.67
C ALA A 78 -29.64 14.59 5.27
N THR A 79 -28.53 15.34 5.20
CA THR A 79 -27.91 15.70 3.91
C THR A 79 -27.09 14.53 3.33
N ARG A 80 -26.58 14.62 2.09
CA ARG A 80 -25.78 13.52 1.51
C ARG A 80 -24.46 13.35 2.26
N ALA A 81 -23.75 14.45 2.51
CA ALA A 81 -22.56 14.47 3.36
C ALA A 81 -22.91 14.02 4.79
N GLY A 82 -24.06 14.49 5.31
CA GLY A 82 -24.53 14.16 6.64
C GLY A 82 -24.77 12.66 6.87
N ARG A 83 -25.43 11.98 5.92
CA ARG A 83 -25.60 10.51 5.96
C ARG A 83 -24.25 9.79 6.03
N TRP A 84 -23.28 10.22 5.23
CA TRP A 84 -21.95 9.60 5.20
C TRP A 84 -21.18 9.84 6.50
N LEU A 85 -21.19 11.07 7.01
CA LEU A 85 -20.54 11.46 8.27
C LEU A 85 -21.10 10.65 9.45
N ARG A 86 -22.44 10.58 9.60
CA ARG A 86 -23.12 9.84 10.68
C ARG A 86 -22.79 8.35 10.65
N ARG A 87 -22.75 7.75 9.46
CA ARG A 87 -22.39 6.33 9.28
C ARG A 87 -20.98 6.03 9.81
N HIS A 88 -20.06 6.98 9.67
CA HIS A 88 -18.67 6.85 10.12
C HIS A 88 -18.39 7.51 11.48
N LYS A 89 -19.39 8.13 12.13
CA LYS A 89 -19.27 8.91 13.38
C LYS A 89 -18.29 10.08 13.29
N LEU A 90 -17.99 10.55 12.07
CA LEU A 90 -17.05 11.65 11.84
C LEU A 90 -17.69 13.01 12.16
N ASP A 91 -19.02 13.07 12.23
CA ASP A 91 -19.77 14.24 12.65
C ASP A 91 -19.54 14.62 14.12
N GLU A 92 -19.08 13.67 14.93
CA GLU A 92 -18.85 13.86 16.36
C GLU A 92 -17.43 14.40 16.67
N LEU A 93 -16.50 14.39 15.72
CA LEU A 93 -15.12 14.84 15.95
C LEU A 93 -14.97 16.29 16.44
N PRO A 94 -15.81 17.27 16.02
CA PRO A 94 -15.76 18.63 16.57
C PRO A 94 -15.99 18.72 18.08
N GLN A 95 -16.56 17.68 18.73
CA GLN A 95 -16.72 17.61 20.18
C GLN A 95 -15.38 17.60 20.94
N LEU A 96 -14.25 17.31 20.27
CA LEU A 96 -12.92 17.47 20.87
C LEU A 96 -12.69 18.91 21.36
N VAL A 97 -13.30 19.91 20.74
CA VAL A 97 -13.28 21.30 21.22
C VAL A 97 -14.03 21.45 22.55
N ASN A 98 -15.16 20.76 22.73
CA ASN A 98 -15.86 20.72 24.03
C ASN A 98 -15.01 20.06 25.12
N VAL A 99 -14.21 19.05 24.76
CA VAL A 99 -13.26 18.43 25.69
C VAL A 99 -12.19 19.44 26.11
N LEU A 100 -11.60 20.18 25.17
CA LEU A 100 -10.63 21.24 25.51
C LEU A 100 -11.25 22.32 26.41
N ARG A 101 -12.49 22.75 26.15
CA ARG A 101 -13.21 23.74 26.95
C ARG A 101 -13.57 23.29 28.37
N GLY A 102 -13.63 21.97 28.60
CA GLY A 102 -13.99 21.41 29.90
C GLY A 102 -15.47 21.08 30.07
N ASP A 103 -16.26 21.29 29.02
CA ASP A 103 -17.67 20.87 28.99
C ASP A 103 -17.80 19.33 28.99
N MET A 104 -16.83 18.65 28.36
CA MET A 104 -16.82 17.21 28.14
C MET A 104 -15.46 16.58 28.53
N SER A 105 -15.47 15.25 28.64
CA SER A 105 -14.32 14.36 28.70
C SER A 105 -14.27 13.48 27.45
N LEU A 106 -13.15 12.81 27.16
CA LEU A 106 -13.12 11.80 26.10
C LEU A 106 -14.02 10.61 26.43
N VAL A 107 -13.99 10.18 27.70
CA VAL A 107 -14.77 9.04 28.21
C VAL A 107 -15.67 9.48 29.36
N GLY A 108 -16.96 9.17 29.25
CA GLY A 108 -17.98 9.53 30.22
C GLY A 108 -19.40 9.34 29.67
N PRO A 109 -20.45 9.43 30.52
CA PRO A 109 -21.84 9.32 30.09
C PRO A 109 -22.16 10.28 28.94
N ARG A 110 -22.85 9.80 27.91
CA ARG A 110 -23.22 10.64 26.76
C ARG A 110 -24.11 11.81 27.20
N PRO A 111 -23.85 13.06 26.75
CA PRO A 111 -24.67 14.21 27.14
C PRO A 111 -26.05 14.17 26.45
N GLU A 112 -27.12 14.24 27.24
CA GLU A 112 -28.50 14.20 26.73
C GLU A 112 -29.17 15.58 26.64
N VAL A 113 -30.23 15.67 25.83
CA VAL A 113 -31.06 16.88 25.78
C VAL A 113 -31.84 17.03 27.09
N PRO A 114 -32.12 18.26 27.55
CA PRO A 114 -32.84 18.50 28.79
C PRO A 114 -34.15 17.72 28.92
N ARG A 115 -34.90 17.58 27.82
CA ARG A 115 -36.16 16.81 27.77
C ARG A 115 -35.97 15.36 28.22
N TYR A 116 -34.97 14.65 27.73
CA TYR A 116 -34.73 13.25 28.12
C TYR A 116 -34.14 13.12 29.52
N VAL A 117 -33.33 14.09 29.95
CA VAL A 117 -32.80 14.12 31.32
C VAL A 117 -33.91 14.28 32.36
N ALA A 118 -35.02 14.94 32.01
CA ALA A 118 -36.18 15.06 32.89
C ALA A 118 -36.84 13.71 33.23
N HIS A 119 -36.67 12.69 32.38
CA HIS A 119 -37.17 11.33 32.62
C HIS A 119 -36.21 10.46 33.46
N TYR A 120 -35.06 10.99 33.89
CA TYR A 120 -34.10 10.20 34.65
C TYR A 120 -34.61 10.01 36.10
N PRO A 121 -34.59 8.78 36.64
CA PRO A 121 -34.87 8.57 38.06
C PRO A 121 -33.93 9.43 38.92
N PRO A 122 -34.40 10.16 39.94
CA PRO A 122 -33.59 11.14 40.69
C PRO A 122 -32.26 10.58 41.22
N ALA A 123 -32.28 9.36 41.77
CA ALA A 123 -31.09 8.68 42.28
C ALA A 123 -30.05 8.36 41.20
N VAL A 124 -30.51 7.98 40.00
CA VAL A 124 -29.60 7.71 38.86
C VAL A 124 -29.12 9.03 38.25
N ARG A 125 -29.99 10.04 38.19
CA ARG A 125 -29.67 11.37 37.67
C ARG A 125 -28.52 12.02 38.42
N SER A 126 -28.53 11.99 39.76
CA SER A 126 -27.46 12.57 40.58
C SER A 126 -26.12 11.87 40.35
N VAL A 127 -26.12 10.54 40.19
CA VAL A 127 -24.92 9.76 39.89
C VAL A 127 -24.40 10.07 38.49
N VAL A 128 -25.24 9.97 37.46
CA VAL A 128 -24.82 10.15 36.06
C VAL A 128 -24.31 11.58 35.82
N LEU A 129 -24.96 12.59 36.38
CA LEU A 129 -24.56 13.98 36.22
C LEU A 129 -23.44 14.41 37.18
N SER A 130 -22.93 13.54 38.06
CA SER A 130 -21.81 13.88 38.96
C SER A 130 -20.46 14.04 38.25
N VAL A 131 -20.37 13.61 36.97
CA VAL A 131 -19.14 13.62 36.18
C VAL A 131 -19.31 14.42 34.89
N ALA A 132 -18.20 14.83 34.27
CA ALA A 132 -18.26 15.42 32.94
C ALA A 132 -18.76 14.37 31.93
N PRO A 133 -19.69 14.74 31.03
CA PRO A 133 -20.13 13.84 29.98
C PRO A 133 -19.01 13.50 29.00
N GLY A 134 -19.11 12.36 28.33
CA GLY A 134 -18.09 11.84 27.42
C GLY A 134 -18.47 11.90 25.94
N ILE A 135 -17.46 11.87 25.08
CA ILE A 135 -17.64 11.58 23.64
C ILE A 135 -18.03 10.10 23.46
N THR A 136 -17.38 9.19 24.21
CA THR A 136 -17.63 7.75 24.15
C THR A 136 -17.80 7.13 25.54
N ASP A 137 -18.50 5.99 25.59
CA ASP A 137 -18.64 5.12 26.75
C ASP A 137 -19.14 3.71 26.34
N TRP A 138 -19.41 2.86 27.33
CA TRP A 138 -19.97 1.53 27.09
C TRP A 138 -21.34 1.56 26.38
N ALA A 139 -22.18 2.54 26.67
CA ALA A 139 -23.48 2.67 26.04
C ALA A 139 -23.34 3.10 24.57
N ALA A 140 -22.41 4.00 24.25
CA ALA A 140 -22.09 4.46 22.91
C ALA A 140 -21.55 3.31 22.03
N LEU A 141 -20.79 2.39 22.63
CA LEU A 141 -20.34 1.17 21.98
C LEU A 141 -21.51 0.20 21.74
N ARG A 142 -22.34 -0.05 22.76
CA ARG A 142 -23.49 -0.97 22.69
C ARG A 142 -24.56 -0.50 21.69
N PHE A 143 -24.89 0.79 21.73
CA PHE A 143 -25.94 1.42 20.94
C PHE A 143 -25.38 2.21 19.74
N ARG A 144 -24.25 1.76 19.16
CA ARG A 144 -23.65 2.42 17.99
C ARG A 144 -24.64 2.60 16.83
N ASN A 145 -25.49 1.59 16.61
CA ASN A 145 -26.51 1.53 15.57
C ASN A 145 -27.92 1.84 16.11
N GLU A 146 -28.03 2.63 17.18
CA GLU A 146 -29.31 3.00 17.79
C GLU A 146 -30.37 3.47 16.79
N GLY A 147 -29.98 4.30 15.82
CA GLY A 147 -30.91 4.77 14.81
C GLY A 147 -31.58 3.65 14.00
N GLU A 148 -30.90 2.52 13.80
CA GLU A 148 -31.48 1.36 13.10
C GLU A 148 -32.44 0.58 14.02
N LEU A 149 -32.11 0.48 15.31
CA LEU A 149 -32.97 -0.14 16.30
C LEU A 149 -34.28 0.65 16.46
N LEU A 150 -34.18 1.99 16.54
CA LEU A 150 -35.34 2.86 16.66
C LEU A 150 -36.18 2.91 15.38
N ARG A 151 -35.58 2.69 14.20
CA ARG A 151 -36.30 2.63 12.91
C ARG A 151 -37.32 1.50 12.86
N GLN A 152 -37.03 0.40 13.55
CA GLN A 152 -37.88 -0.79 13.55
C GLN A 152 -39.05 -0.66 14.54
N ALA A 153 -39.04 0.37 15.40
CA ALA A 153 -40.09 0.60 16.36
C ALA A 153 -41.26 1.40 15.73
N PRO A 154 -42.52 1.04 16.02
CA PRO A 154 -43.70 1.80 15.58
C PRO A 154 -43.70 3.25 16.09
N ASP A 155 -43.24 3.43 17.33
CA ASP A 155 -43.00 4.74 17.95
C ASP A 155 -41.54 4.80 18.43
N PRO A 156 -40.66 5.49 17.68
CA PRO A 156 -39.25 5.65 18.03
C PRO A 156 -39.02 6.35 19.37
N GLU A 157 -39.86 7.31 19.75
CA GLU A 157 -39.67 8.08 20.98
C GLU A 157 -40.10 7.26 22.21
N HIS A 158 -41.23 6.57 22.13
CA HIS A 158 -41.63 5.62 23.17
C HIS A 158 -40.60 4.48 23.31
N ALA A 159 -40.13 3.90 22.20
CA ALA A 159 -39.08 2.87 22.24
C ALA A 159 -37.78 3.39 22.85
N TYR A 160 -37.41 4.64 22.57
CA TYR A 160 -36.26 5.26 23.18
C TYR A 160 -36.40 5.36 24.70
N LEU A 161 -37.51 5.93 25.20
CA LEU A 161 -37.74 6.17 26.62
C LEU A 161 -37.87 4.88 27.44
N HIS A 162 -38.55 3.87 26.89
CA HIS A 162 -38.88 2.66 27.65
C HIS A 162 -37.95 1.47 27.41
N GLN A 163 -37.22 1.44 26.29
CA GLN A 163 -36.36 0.28 25.95
C GLN A 163 -34.87 0.65 25.90
N VAL A 164 -34.51 1.81 25.35
CA VAL A 164 -33.10 2.19 25.16
C VAL A 164 -32.55 2.94 26.37
N LEU A 165 -33.27 3.98 26.82
CA LEU A 165 -32.81 4.88 27.87
C LEU A 165 -32.54 4.15 29.20
N PRO A 166 -33.37 3.20 29.68
CA PRO A 166 -33.08 2.49 30.94
C PRO A 166 -31.78 1.70 30.87
N ILE A 167 -31.49 1.06 29.74
CA ILE A 167 -30.25 0.29 29.53
C ILE A 167 -29.05 1.24 29.46
N LYS A 168 -29.17 2.37 28.75
CA LYS A 168 -28.13 3.41 28.72
C LYS A 168 -27.81 3.93 30.12
N LEU A 169 -28.84 4.26 30.90
CA LEU A 169 -28.70 4.73 32.27
C LEU A 169 -27.97 3.72 33.16
N ALA A 170 -28.24 2.42 33.01
CA ALA A 170 -27.51 1.38 33.72
C ALA A 170 -26.02 1.35 33.34
N TYR A 171 -25.68 1.49 32.06
CA TYR A 171 -24.28 1.63 31.62
C TYR A 171 -23.62 2.89 32.18
N TYR A 172 -24.32 4.03 32.16
CA TYR A 172 -23.81 5.30 32.68
C TYR A 172 -23.52 5.21 34.18
N ALA A 173 -24.49 4.74 34.96
CA ALA A 173 -24.34 4.57 36.40
C ALA A 173 -23.19 3.60 36.74
N ARG A 174 -23.12 2.45 36.05
CA ARG A 174 -22.04 1.47 36.23
C ARG A 174 -20.67 2.05 35.90
N TYR A 175 -20.56 2.85 34.83
CA TYR A 175 -19.32 3.53 34.49
C TYR A 175 -18.91 4.49 35.62
N VAL A 176 -19.82 5.37 36.07
CA VAL A 176 -19.51 6.35 37.12
C VAL A 176 -19.07 5.66 38.41
N GLN A 177 -19.74 4.57 38.81
CA GLN A 177 -19.42 3.80 40.03
C GLN A 177 -18.07 3.09 39.98
N ARG A 178 -17.63 2.66 38.79
CA ARG A 178 -16.40 1.87 38.63
C ARG A 178 -15.24 2.64 37.99
N ARG A 179 -15.43 3.91 37.66
CA ARG A 179 -14.53 4.69 36.81
C ARG A 179 -13.08 4.61 37.31
N SER A 180 -12.18 4.29 36.38
CA SER A 180 -10.74 4.31 36.59
C SER A 180 -10.06 4.67 35.27
N PHE A 181 -8.82 5.14 35.34
CA PHE A 181 -8.05 5.45 34.13
C PHE A 181 -7.87 4.23 33.21
N ALA A 182 -7.72 3.04 33.79
CA ALA A 182 -7.64 1.78 33.03
C ALA A 182 -8.94 1.48 32.27
N ILE A 183 -10.10 1.71 32.88
CA ILE A 183 -11.40 1.56 32.20
C ILE A 183 -11.55 2.58 31.07
N ASP A 184 -11.12 3.82 31.28
CA ASP A 184 -11.14 4.84 30.23
C ASP A 184 -10.28 4.41 29.03
N LEU A 185 -9.06 3.94 29.28
CA LEU A 185 -8.17 3.43 28.23
C LEU A 185 -8.80 2.22 27.52
N GLN A 186 -9.41 1.30 28.27
CA GLN A 186 -10.12 0.15 27.70
C GLN A 186 -11.27 0.60 26.78
N ILE A 187 -12.09 1.54 27.22
CA ILE A 187 -13.20 2.08 26.40
C ILE A 187 -12.64 2.77 25.15
N LEU A 188 -11.57 3.55 25.26
CA LEU A 188 -10.93 4.21 24.11
C LEU A 188 -10.40 3.19 23.11
N LEU A 189 -9.67 2.17 23.58
CA LEU A 189 -9.16 1.08 22.73
C LEU A 189 -10.31 0.31 22.07
N CYS A 190 -11.36 -0.02 22.81
CA CYS A 190 -12.56 -0.65 22.26
C CYS A 190 -13.28 0.26 21.25
N THR A 191 -13.29 1.58 21.47
CA THR A 191 -13.88 2.57 20.55
C THR A 191 -13.08 2.63 19.26
N VAL A 192 -11.77 2.79 19.33
CA VAL A 192 -10.87 2.78 18.16
C VAL A 192 -11.01 1.44 17.42
N ALA A 193 -10.94 0.31 18.13
CA ALA A 193 -11.10 -1.01 17.52
C ALA A 193 -12.48 -1.17 16.85
N THR A 194 -13.55 -0.68 17.46
CA THR A 194 -14.90 -0.75 16.88
C THR A 194 -15.05 0.14 15.64
N LEU A 195 -14.43 1.32 15.64
CA LEU A 195 -14.40 2.23 14.49
C LEU A 195 -13.57 1.64 13.34
N LEU A 196 -12.41 1.03 13.63
CA LEU A 196 -11.52 0.46 12.64
C LEU A 196 -12.02 -0.90 12.12
N PHE A 197 -12.37 -1.84 12.99
CA PHE A 197 -12.67 -3.22 12.61
C PHE A 197 -14.17 -3.48 12.38
N GLY A 198 -15.05 -2.67 12.99
CA GLY A 198 -16.49 -2.94 13.04
C GLY A 198 -16.86 -3.98 14.11
N VAL A 199 -18.15 -4.21 14.33
CA VAL A 199 -18.65 -5.27 15.23
C VAL A 199 -18.36 -6.65 14.62
N ARG A 200 -18.15 -7.69 15.47
CA ARG A 200 -17.83 -9.09 15.11
C ARG A 200 -18.37 -9.46 13.71
N ARG A 201 -17.46 -9.62 12.76
CA ARG A 201 -17.78 -10.02 11.39
C ARG A 201 -18.12 -11.51 11.37
N LYS A 202 -19.11 -11.90 10.57
CA LYS A 202 -19.38 -13.32 10.24
C LYS A 202 -18.23 -14.00 9.46
N ARG A 203 -17.21 -13.26 9.02
CA ARG A 203 -16.08 -13.76 8.22
C ARG A 203 -14.73 -13.35 8.82
N PRO A 204 -13.70 -14.21 8.75
CA PRO A 204 -12.35 -13.88 9.23
C PRO A 204 -11.75 -12.73 8.43
N LEU A 205 -10.94 -11.89 9.10
CA LEU A 205 -10.27 -10.73 8.48
C LEU A 205 -9.20 -11.14 7.46
N LEU A 206 -8.55 -12.29 7.70
CA LEU A 206 -7.53 -12.86 6.83
C LEU A 206 -8.02 -14.21 6.30
N ARG A 207 -7.85 -14.42 5.00
CA ARG A 207 -8.12 -15.68 4.31
C ARG A 207 -6.90 -16.12 3.53
N ILE A 208 -6.52 -17.38 3.71
CA ILE A 208 -5.46 -18.02 2.92
C ILE A 208 -6.11 -18.69 1.70
N VAL A 209 -5.59 -18.41 0.51
CA VAL A 209 -6.05 -18.98 -0.75
C VAL A 209 -5.03 -19.97 -1.30
N ARG A 210 -5.51 -21.03 -1.96
CA ARG A 210 -4.63 -22.08 -2.53
C ARG A 210 -3.87 -21.64 -3.78
N SER A 211 -4.43 -20.70 -4.55
CA SER A 211 -3.82 -20.20 -5.78
C SER A 211 -3.97 -18.69 -5.88
N SER A 212 -3.02 -18.03 -6.55
CA SER A 212 -3.03 -16.58 -6.65
C SER A 212 -4.07 -16.08 -7.65
N ARG A 213 -4.26 -16.84 -8.76
CA ARG A 213 -5.08 -16.52 -9.96
C ARG A 213 -5.51 -15.06 -10.03
N LEU A 214 -4.55 -14.20 -10.41
CA LEU A 214 -4.84 -12.82 -10.75
C LEU A 214 -5.76 -12.81 -11.97
N MET A 215 -6.97 -12.26 -11.81
CA MET A 215 -7.90 -12.13 -12.93
C MET A 215 -7.39 -11.03 -13.86
N PRO A 216 -7.21 -11.29 -15.17
CA PRO A 216 -6.85 -10.25 -16.14
C PRO A 216 -7.84 -9.09 -16.07
N GLY A 217 -7.31 -7.87 -15.95
CA GLY A 217 -8.12 -6.64 -15.80
C GLY A 217 -8.86 -6.51 -14.46
N GLY A 218 -8.65 -7.41 -13.50
CA GLY A 218 -9.13 -7.24 -12.13
C GLY A 218 -8.39 -6.13 -11.39
N ARG A 219 -9.03 -5.51 -10.40
CA ARG A 219 -8.43 -4.41 -9.60
C ARG A 219 -7.04 -4.71 -9.04
N GLN A 220 -6.78 -5.96 -8.62
CA GLN A 220 -5.46 -6.39 -8.13
C GLN A 220 -4.41 -6.41 -9.25
N SER A 221 -4.74 -6.99 -10.41
CA SER A 221 -3.84 -7.01 -11.56
C SER A 221 -3.49 -5.59 -12.01
N VAL A 222 -4.51 -4.74 -12.11
CA VAL A 222 -4.32 -3.33 -12.51
C VAL A 222 -3.46 -2.57 -11.51
N LEU A 223 -3.65 -2.78 -10.20
CA LEU A 223 -2.78 -2.17 -9.19
C LEU A 223 -1.32 -2.64 -9.34
N ILE A 224 -1.09 -3.93 -9.57
CA ILE A 224 0.25 -4.48 -9.80
C ILE A 224 0.88 -3.86 -11.05
N ASP A 225 0.13 -3.72 -12.14
CA ASP A 225 0.61 -3.09 -13.37
C ASP A 225 1.02 -1.63 -13.12
N TRP A 226 0.18 -0.86 -12.43
CA TRP A 226 0.50 0.52 -12.02
C TRP A 226 1.75 0.59 -11.15
N LEU A 227 1.85 -0.24 -10.12
CA LEU A 227 2.99 -0.24 -9.21
C LEU A 227 4.30 -0.58 -9.93
N ARG A 228 4.28 -1.54 -10.87
CA ARG A 228 5.45 -1.89 -11.67
C ARG A 228 5.91 -0.73 -12.56
N GLY A 229 4.96 -0.10 -13.27
CA GLY A 229 5.24 1.02 -14.16
C GLY A 229 5.75 2.24 -13.40
N LEU A 230 5.07 2.61 -12.30
CA LEU A 230 5.46 3.74 -11.46
C LEU A 230 6.78 3.51 -10.75
N ALA A 231 7.06 2.29 -10.26
CA ALA A 231 8.36 1.99 -9.66
C ALA A 231 9.51 2.15 -10.67
N ALA A 232 9.33 1.70 -11.92
CA ALA A 232 10.35 1.86 -12.96
C ALA A 232 10.59 3.34 -13.30
N LEU A 233 9.49 4.10 -13.46
CA LEU A 233 9.54 5.54 -13.69
C LEU A 233 10.22 6.27 -12.53
N GLN A 234 9.88 5.91 -11.29
CA GLN A 234 10.44 6.50 -10.08
C GLN A 234 11.96 6.34 -10.03
N VAL A 235 12.46 5.13 -10.28
CA VAL A 235 13.90 4.83 -10.30
C VAL A 235 14.60 5.62 -11.42
N ALA A 236 14.03 5.62 -12.63
CA ALA A 236 14.59 6.37 -13.76
C ALA A 236 14.63 7.88 -13.48
N ALA A 237 13.55 8.45 -12.95
CA ALA A 237 13.45 9.86 -12.59
C ALA A 237 14.45 10.25 -11.48
N ALA A 238 14.62 9.39 -10.48
CA ALA A 238 15.57 9.59 -9.39
C ALA A 238 17.02 9.62 -9.86
N HIS A 239 17.42 8.64 -10.67
CA HIS A 239 18.78 8.59 -11.22
C HIS A 239 19.07 9.75 -12.15
N LEU A 240 18.11 10.12 -13.01
CA LEU A 240 18.28 11.31 -13.85
C LEU A 240 18.47 12.56 -13.00
N ARG A 241 17.66 12.76 -11.94
CA ARG A 241 17.80 13.93 -11.07
C ARG A 241 19.16 13.94 -10.39
N ALA A 242 19.59 12.81 -9.85
CA ALA A 242 20.89 12.68 -9.18
C ALA A 242 22.06 12.91 -10.14
N GLN A 243 21.89 12.61 -11.43
CA GLN A 243 22.89 12.86 -12.46
C GLN A 243 22.92 14.34 -12.89
N VAL A 244 21.77 14.99 -13.07
CA VAL A 244 21.71 16.32 -13.69
C VAL A 244 21.66 17.49 -12.71
N PHE A 245 21.33 17.26 -11.44
CA PHE A 245 21.28 18.31 -10.42
C PHE A 245 22.26 18.05 -9.27
N PRO A 246 22.77 19.10 -8.61
CA PRO A 246 23.54 18.95 -7.39
C PRO A 246 22.70 18.34 -6.25
N GLY A 247 23.35 17.58 -5.37
CA GLY A 247 22.72 17.06 -4.17
C GLY A 247 22.14 18.18 -3.29
N LEU A 248 21.00 17.94 -2.65
CA LEU A 248 20.33 18.92 -1.79
C LEU A 248 21.26 19.50 -0.71
N GLY A 249 22.09 18.65 -0.08
CA GLY A 249 23.02 19.06 0.96
C GLY A 249 24.19 19.93 0.47
N ALA A 250 24.39 20.04 -0.84
CA ALA A 250 25.42 20.91 -1.42
C ALA A 250 24.91 22.35 -1.68
N LEU A 251 23.62 22.63 -1.45
CA LEU A 251 22.99 23.91 -1.71
C LEU A 251 22.72 24.64 -0.38
N THR A 252 23.04 25.93 -0.32
CA THR A 252 22.79 26.77 0.86
C THR A 252 21.33 27.21 0.98
N ASP A 253 20.69 27.55 -0.14
CA ASP A 253 19.28 27.96 -0.20
C ASP A 253 18.57 27.35 -1.43
N PRO A 254 18.24 26.04 -1.39
CA PRO A 254 17.60 25.38 -2.52
C PRO A 254 16.15 25.87 -2.68
N PRO A 255 15.70 26.21 -3.90
CA PRO A 255 14.34 26.69 -4.11
C PRO A 255 13.30 25.61 -3.81
N LEU A 256 12.12 26.04 -3.36
CA LEU A 256 11.04 25.14 -2.91
C LEU A 256 10.65 24.08 -3.96
N TRP A 257 10.66 24.46 -5.24
CA TRP A 257 10.34 23.52 -6.32
C TRP A 257 11.38 22.39 -6.42
N TYR A 258 12.67 22.68 -6.19
CA TYR A 258 13.74 21.69 -6.25
C TYR A 258 13.70 20.78 -5.02
N GLN A 259 13.41 21.34 -3.84
CA GLN A 259 13.15 20.54 -2.64
C GLN A 259 11.99 19.57 -2.87
N GLY A 260 10.89 20.05 -3.46
CA GLY A 260 9.75 19.21 -3.85
C GLY A 260 10.13 18.12 -4.84
N LEU A 261 10.87 18.46 -5.91
CA LEU A 261 11.35 17.49 -6.90
C LEU A 261 12.25 16.42 -6.27
N ALA A 262 13.20 16.81 -5.42
CA ALA A 262 14.11 15.91 -4.75
C ALA A 262 13.42 15.03 -3.69
N PHE A 263 12.36 15.53 -3.04
CA PHE A 263 11.51 14.70 -2.20
C PHE A 263 10.74 13.66 -3.02
N VAL A 264 10.02 14.10 -4.06
CA VAL A 264 9.17 13.23 -4.90
C VAL A 264 9.97 12.17 -5.64
N THR A 265 11.11 12.54 -6.23
CA THR A 265 12.01 11.57 -6.90
C THR A 265 12.81 10.72 -5.92
N GLY A 266 12.77 11.06 -4.64
CA GLY A 266 13.54 10.43 -3.58
C GLY A 266 13.15 9.01 -3.18
N PHE A 267 12.05 8.49 -3.72
CA PHE A 267 11.50 7.18 -3.35
C PHE A 267 12.05 6.00 -4.18
N ALA A 268 13.25 6.13 -4.77
CA ALA A 268 13.84 5.10 -5.61
C ALA A 268 14.13 3.80 -4.84
N HIS A 269 14.63 3.92 -3.61
CA HIS A 269 14.85 2.78 -2.71
C HIS A 269 13.57 1.97 -2.49
N GLN A 270 12.49 2.66 -2.10
CA GLN A 270 11.19 2.04 -1.86
C GLN A 270 10.58 1.50 -3.16
N ALA A 271 10.85 2.11 -4.32
CA ALA A 271 10.45 1.58 -5.62
C ALA A 271 11.13 0.24 -5.95
N VAL A 272 12.41 0.05 -5.59
CA VAL A 272 13.10 -1.24 -5.74
C VAL A 272 12.50 -2.29 -4.78
N LEU A 273 12.13 -1.89 -3.56
CA LEU A 273 11.42 -2.77 -2.63
C LEU A 273 10.08 -3.28 -3.22
N VAL A 274 9.34 -2.40 -3.91
CA VAL A 274 8.13 -2.80 -4.64
C VAL A 274 8.45 -3.87 -5.68
N PHE A 275 9.56 -3.75 -6.42
CA PHE A 275 9.96 -4.80 -7.37
C PHE A 275 10.21 -6.14 -6.69
N PHE A 276 10.92 -6.20 -5.57
CA PHE A 276 11.14 -7.47 -4.85
C PHE A 276 9.83 -8.11 -4.39
N VAL A 277 8.90 -7.34 -3.82
CA VAL A 277 7.59 -7.86 -3.39
C VAL A 277 6.76 -8.34 -4.58
N LEU A 278 6.70 -7.57 -5.68
CA LEU A 278 5.92 -7.95 -6.86
C LEU A 278 6.55 -9.11 -7.61
N SER A 279 7.88 -9.19 -7.65
CA SER A 279 8.65 -10.32 -8.20
C SER A 279 8.34 -11.59 -7.42
N GLY A 280 8.41 -11.57 -6.08
CA GLY A 280 8.02 -12.69 -5.23
C GLY A 280 6.59 -13.16 -5.50
N TRP A 281 5.65 -12.23 -5.63
CA TRP A 281 4.26 -12.55 -5.95
C TRP A 281 4.13 -13.21 -7.32
N LEU A 282 4.58 -12.53 -8.38
CA LEU A 282 4.34 -12.93 -9.77
C LEU A 282 5.16 -14.15 -10.19
N VAL A 283 6.35 -14.33 -9.59
CA VAL A 283 7.28 -15.38 -9.95
C VAL A 283 7.13 -16.57 -9.01
N GLY A 284 7.31 -16.35 -7.71
CA GLY A 284 7.20 -17.42 -6.72
C GLY A 284 5.77 -17.94 -6.59
N GLY A 285 4.77 -17.05 -6.61
CA GLY A 285 3.36 -17.45 -6.58
C GLY A 285 2.94 -18.33 -7.77
N VAL A 286 3.39 -17.98 -8.99
CA VAL A 286 3.15 -18.79 -10.20
C VAL A 286 3.88 -20.13 -10.13
N PHE A 287 5.11 -20.15 -9.63
CA PHE A 287 5.85 -21.41 -9.42
C PHE A 287 5.12 -22.33 -8.44
N LEU A 288 4.65 -21.79 -7.30
CA LEU A 288 3.85 -22.56 -6.35
C LEU A 288 2.57 -23.09 -6.98
N ASP A 289 1.86 -22.30 -7.78
CA ASP A 289 0.66 -22.77 -8.46
C ASP A 289 0.98 -23.93 -9.43
N ARG A 290 2.11 -23.90 -10.14
CA ARG A 290 2.55 -24.98 -11.03
C ARG A 290 3.03 -26.21 -10.28
N SER A 291 3.80 -26.03 -9.22
CA SER A 291 4.43 -27.14 -8.48
C SER A 291 3.43 -28.07 -7.80
N HIS A 292 2.17 -27.66 -7.66
CA HIS A 292 1.08 -28.51 -7.14
C HIS A 292 0.35 -29.29 -8.25
N ASN A 293 0.34 -28.77 -9.48
CA ASN A 293 -0.56 -29.26 -10.53
C ASN A 293 0.16 -30.09 -11.60
N VAL A 294 1.49 -30.04 -11.66
CA VAL A 294 2.29 -30.62 -12.74
C VAL A 294 3.51 -31.34 -12.14
N PRO A 295 4.02 -32.44 -12.76
CA PRO A 295 5.23 -33.11 -12.31
C PRO A 295 6.42 -32.16 -12.14
N ARG A 296 7.24 -32.41 -11.10
CA ARG A 296 8.32 -31.51 -10.67
C ARG A 296 9.28 -31.11 -11.79
N ALA A 297 9.72 -32.06 -12.61
CA ALA A 297 10.65 -31.81 -13.72
C ALA A 297 10.07 -30.82 -14.73
N ARG A 298 8.78 -30.98 -15.09
CA ARG A 298 8.09 -30.07 -16.02
C ARG A 298 7.83 -28.70 -15.40
N ALA A 299 7.47 -28.65 -14.11
CA ALA A 299 7.30 -27.38 -13.39
C ALA A 299 8.61 -26.55 -13.36
N LEU A 300 9.75 -27.20 -13.08
CA LEU A 300 11.07 -26.57 -13.10
C LEU A 300 11.48 -26.11 -14.50
N ARG A 301 11.30 -26.97 -15.51
CA ARG A 301 11.58 -26.64 -16.91
C ARG A 301 10.79 -25.42 -17.38
N ASP A 302 9.47 -25.42 -17.18
CA ASP A 302 8.61 -24.33 -17.62
C ASP A 302 8.89 -23.03 -16.85
N TYR A 303 9.29 -23.15 -15.57
CA TYR A 303 9.78 -22.02 -14.78
C TYR A 303 11.09 -21.44 -15.34
N ALA A 304 12.09 -22.29 -15.61
CA ALA A 304 13.37 -21.89 -16.17
C ALA A 304 13.20 -21.18 -17.52
N VAL A 305 12.38 -21.74 -18.42
CA VAL A 305 12.06 -21.10 -19.71
C VAL A 305 11.40 -19.73 -19.50
N ASP A 306 10.47 -19.60 -18.56
CA ASP A 306 9.82 -18.32 -18.28
C ASP A 306 10.79 -17.26 -17.75
N ARG A 307 11.76 -17.65 -16.92
CA ARG A 307 12.78 -16.74 -16.38
C ARG A 307 13.80 -16.36 -17.44
N ALA A 308 14.40 -17.34 -18.11
CA ALA A 308 15.40 -17.10 -19.16
C ALA A 308 14.85 -16.22 -20.28
N THR A 309 13.65 -16.52 -20.78
CA THR A 309 13.00 -15.68 -21.81
C THR A 309 12.66 -14.29 -21.32
N ARG A 310 12.28 -14.13 -20.05
CA ARG A 310 11.95 -12.81 -19.51
C ARG A 310 13.19 -11.92 -19.34
N LEU A 311 14.30 -12.51 -18.87
CA LEU A 311 15.53 -11.78 -18.58
C LEU A 311 16.33 -11.46 -19.85
N TRP A 312 16.67 -12.49 -20.63
CA TRP A 312 17.61 -12.33 -21.74
C TRP A 312 17.02 -11.65 -22.97
N THR A 313 15.69 -11.61 -23.12
CA THR A 313 15.07 -10.80 -24.19
C THR A 313 15.34 -9.32 -24.04
N VAL A 314 15.63 -8.83 -22.83
CA VAL A 314 15.90 -7.42 -22.57
C VAL A 314 17.39 -7.19 -22.29
N LEU A 315 18.02 -8.05 -21.49
CA LEU A 315 19.42 -7.87 -21.09
C LEU A 315 20.39 -7.96 -22.26
N LEU A 316 20.24 -8.96 -23.14
CA LEU A 316 21.15 -9.13 -24.27
C LEU A 316 21.12 -7.90 -25.20
N PRO A 317 19.95 -7.44 -25.67
CA PRO A 317 19.88 -6.20 -26.44
C PRO A 317 20.40 -4.97 -25.68
N ALA A 318 20.12 -4.87 -24.38
CA ALA A 318 20.60 -3.73 -23.58
C ALA A 318 22.12 -3.68 -23.51
N PHE A 319 22.80 -4.81 -23.35
CA PHE A 319 24.28 -4.85 -23.38
C PHE A 319 24.82 -4.51 -24.76
N VAL A 320 24.16 -4.94 -25.84
CA VAL A 320 24.50 -4.51 -27.21
C VAL A 320 24.33 -2.99 -27.36
N LEU A 321 23.24 -2.41 -26.85
CA LEU A 321 23.02 -0.96 -26.84
C LEU A 321 24.15 -0.24 -26.09
N MET A 322 24.54 -0.73 -24.91
CA MET A 322 25.62 -0.14 -24.13
C MET A 322 26.96 -0.19 -24.86
N LEU A 323 27.29 -1.33 -25.47
CA LEU A 323 28.49 -1.46 -26.30
C LEU A 323 28.46 -0.51 -27.50
N ALA A 324 27.31 -0.36 -28.17
CA ALA A 324 27.14 0.55 -29.29
C ALA A 324 27.31 2.02 -28.86
N LEU A 325 26.73 2.43 -27.74
CA LEU A 325 26.88 3.78 -27.18
C LEU A 325 28.31 4.07 -26.74
N ALA A 326 29.00 3.10 -26.14
CA ALA A 326 30.43 3.22 -25.84
C ALA A 326 31.28 3.31 -27.10
N TRP A 327 30.92 2.58 -28.15
CA TRP A 327 31.61 2.66 -29.45
C TRP A 327 31.42 4.02 -30.13
N ALA A 328 30.24 4.61 -29.98
CA ALA A 328 29.92 5.95 -30.44
C ALA A 328 30.49 7.09 -29.58
N GLY A 329 31.24 6.78 -28.50
CA GLY A 329 31.83 7.77 -27.60
C GLY A 329 30.88 8.42 -26.59
N ALA A 330 29.62 7.96 -26.52
CA ALA A 330 28.61 8.48 -25.59
C ALA A 330 28.73 7.90 -24.16
N LEU A 331 29.55 6.87 -23.96
CA LEU A 331 29.85 6.27 -22.66
C LEU A 331 31.37 6.16 -22.46
N PRO A 332 31.88 6.33 -21.23
CA PRO A 332 33.30 6.20 -20.94
C PRO A 332 33.82 4.81 -21.31
N ARG A 333 34.89 4.75 -22.09
CA ARG A 333 35.65 3.53 -22.37
C ARG A 333 36.81 3.42 -21.39
N SER A 334 36.58 2.77 -20.25
CA SER A 334 37.71 2.18 -19.51
C SER A 334 38.03 0.82 -20.15
N ASP A 335 39.29 0.63 -20.50
CA ASP A 335 39.87 -0.43 -21.34
C ASP A 335 39.03 -1.71 -21.49
N LEU A 336 38.51 -1.92 -22.71
CA LEU A 336 37.73 -3.09 -23.15
C LEU A 336 38.47 -4.43 -22.99
N ALA A 337 39.79 -4.40 -22.74
CA ALA A 337 40.66 -5.57 -22.68
C ALA A 337 41.20 -5.89 -21.27
N MET A 338 41.01 -5.02 -20.27
CA MET A 338 41.50 -5.28 -18.92
C MET A 338 40.57 -6.22 -18.15
N ALA A 339 41.09 -7.38 -17.74
CA ALA A 339 40.34 -8.32 -16.91
C ALA A 339 39.88 -7.65 -15.61
N GLY A 340 38.58 -7.75 -15.30
CA GLY A 340 37.98 -7.09 -14.14
C GLY A 340 37.47 -5.68 -14.41
N SER A 341 37.66 -5.11 -15.60
CA SER A 341 37.05 -3.83 -15.98
C SER A 341 35.54 -3.97 -16.16
N ALA A 342 34.80 -2.86 -16.01
CA ALA A 342 33.35 -2.80 -16.21
C ALA A 342 32.93 -3.18 -17.64
N TRP A 343 33.85 -3.12 -18.60
CA TRP A 343 33.61 -3.39 -20.01
C TRP A 343 34.17 -4.72 -20.51
N SER A 344 34.81 -5.50 -19.63
CA SER A 344 35.41 -6.80 -20.00
C SER A 344 34.36 -7.87 -20.33
N LEU A 345 34.77 -8.86 -21.14
CA LEU A 345 33.93 -10.02 -21.47
C LEU A 345 33.54 -10.82 -20.22
N THR A 346 34.45 -10.95 -19.24
CA THR A 346 34.16 -11.64 -17.97
C THR A 346 33.07 -10.91 -17.19
N THR A 347 33.11 -9.57 -17.15
CA THR A 347 32.05 -8.76 -16.54
C THR A 347 30.72 -8.94 -17.27
N LEU A 348 30.72 -8.90 -18.61
CA LEU A 348 29.51 -9.12 -19.41
C LEU A 348 28.87 -10.48 -19.12
N LEU A 349 29.68 -11.54 -19.17
CA LEU A 349 29.22 -12.90 -18.92
C LEU A 349 28.72 -13.06 -17.48
N GLY A 350 29.42 -12.49 -16.49
CA GLY A 350 28.97 -12.50 -15.10
C GLY A 350 27.63 -11.77 -14.92
N ASN A 351 27.44 -10.62 -15.57
CA ASN A 351 26.17 -9.88 -15.51
C ASN A 351 25.01 -10.66 -16.16
N LEU A 352 25.25 -11.47 -17.19
CA LEU A 352 24.21 -12.30 -17.83
C LEU A 352 23.66 -13.40 -16.94
N VAL A 353 24.44 -13.84 -15.95
CA VAL A 353 24.08 -14.90 -14.99
C VAL A 353 23.83 -14.37 -13.58
N GLY A 354 23.82 -13.05 -13.37
CA GLY A 354 23.53 -12.46 -12.07
C GLY A 354 24.70 -12.47 -11.08
N LEU A 355 25.95 -12.36 -11.55
CA LEU A 355 27.16 -12.30 -10.70
C LEU A 355 27.67 -10.88 -10.43
N GLN A 356 27.00 -9.86 -10.98
CA GLN A 356 27.29 -8.48 -10.63
C GLN A 356 27.11 -8.24 -9.13
N THR A 357 28.00 -7.42 -8.56
CA THR A 357 28.18 -7.16 -7.12
C THR A 357 28.62 -8.35 -6.25
N LEU A 358 28.72 -9.54 -6.81
CA LEU A 358 29.21 -10.74 -6.13
C LEU A 358 30.66 -11.06 -6.53
N ALA A 359 30.89 -11.16 -7.83
CA ALA A 359 32.19 -11.55 -8.40
C ALA A 359 32.68 -10.59 -9.47
N VAL A 360 31.78 -9.81 -10.09
CA VAL A 360 32.12 -8.84 -11.13
C VAL A 360 31.42 -7.49 -10.88
N PRO A 361 31.95 -6.36 -11.38
CA PRO A 361 31.23 -5.09 -11.33
C PRO A 361 29.98 -5.09 -12.22
N PRO A 362 29.06 -4.12 -12.06
CA PRO A 362 28.00 -3.90 -13.03
C PRO A 362 28.57 -3.57 -14.41
N PHE A 363 28.13 -4.28 -15.44
CA PHE A 363 28.62 -4.08 -16.80
C PHE A 363 28.37 -2.63 -17.25
N GLY A 364 29.40 -1.99 -17.84
CA GLY A 364 29.38 -0.60 -18.28
C GLY A 364 28.91 0.42 -17.24
N GLU A 365 29.20 0.15 -15.96
CA GLU A 365 28.79 0.98 -14.80
C GLU A 365 27.27 1.19 -14.68
N ASN A 366 26.47 0.27 -15.24
CA ASN A 366 25.01 0.27 -15.11
C ASN A 366 24.61 -0.26 -13.73
N PHE A 367 24.84 0.55 -12.70
CA PHE A 367 24.66 0.19 -11.29
C PHE A 367 23.25 -0.33 -10.92
N PRO A 368 22.12 0.06 -11.53
CA PRO A 368 20.81 -0.53 -11.23
C PRO A 368 20.75 -2.05 -11.45
N LEU A 369 21.64 -2.61 -12.27
CA LEU A 369 21.76 -4.06 -12.48
C LEU A 369 22.10 -4.83 -11.21
N TRP A 370 22.63 -4.19 -10.16
CA TRP A 370 22.85 -4.83 -8.85
C TRP A 370 21.58 -5.53 -8.33
N SER A 371 20.43 -4.86 -8.36
CA SER A 371 19.16 -5.44 -7.89
C SER A 371 18.73 -6.69 -8.67
N LEU A 372 19.18 -6.81 -9.93
CA LEU A 372 18.91 -7.97 -10.78
C LEU A 372 19.73 -9.20 -10.36
N SER A 373 20.91 -8.99 -9.77
CA SER A 373 21.71 -10.05 -9.15
C SER A 373 20.88 -10.73 -8.06
N ASN A 374 20.30 -9.94 -7.15
CA ASN A 374 19.41 -10.42 -6.08
C ASN A 374 18.26 -11.26 -6.64
N GLU A 375 17.50 -10.71 -7.59
CA GLU A 375 16.35 -11.42 -8.18
C GLU A 375 16.74 -12.72 -8.88
N THR A 376 17.88 -12.72 -9.60
CA THR A 376 18.38 -13.92 -10.29
C THR A 376 18.61 -15.06 -9.31
N TRP A 377 19.24 -14.77 -8.17
CA TRP A 377 19.47 -15.76 -7.14
C TRP A 377 18.23 -16.14 -6.34
N TYR A 378 17.28 -15.23 -6.15
CA TYR A 378 15.96 -15.57 -5.58
C TYR A 378 15.20 -16.54 -6.48
N TYR A 379 15.34 -16.42 -7.80
CA TYR A 379 14.77 -17.36 -8.77
C TYR A 379 15.41 -18.75 -8.74
N VAL A 380 16.62 -18.88 -8.19
CA VAL A 380 17.29 -20.18 -7.99
C VAL A 380 16.95 -20.76 -6.61
N LEU A 381 17.11 -19.97 -5.55
CA LEU A 381 16.89 -20.38 -4.16
C LEU A 381 15.44 -20.84 -3.93
N PHE A 382 14.45 -20.09 -4.41
CA PHE A 382 13.06 -20.42 -4.08
C PHE A 382 12.58 -21.75 -4.67
N PRO A 383 12.76 -22.04 -5.97
CA PRO A 383 12.45 -23.36 -6.50
C PRO A 383 13.19 -24.49 -5.78
N LEU A 384 14.47 -24.30 -5.46
CA LEU A 384 15.30 -25.27 -4.73
C LEU A 384 14.70 -25.62 -3.36
N LEU A 385 14.32 -24.61 -2.59
CA LEU A 385 13.67 -24.78 -1.28
C LEU A 385 12.34 -25.52 -1.41
N VAL A 386 11.52 -25.14 -2.39
CA VAL A 386 10.22 -25.75 -2.64
C VAL A 386 10.35 -27.21 -3.09
N THR A 387 11.31 -27.51 -3.97
CA THR A 387 11.55 -28.88 -4.44
C THR A 387 12.12 -29.75 -3.33
N GLY A 388 13.02 -29.21 -2.52
CA GLY A 388 13.54 -29.87 -1.32
C GLY A 388 12.42 -30.20 -0.34
N ALA A 389 11.62 -29.21 0.05
CA ALA A 389 10.52 -29.40 1.00
C ALA A 389 9.47 -30.42 0.52
N ARG A 390 9.32 -30.60 -0.80
CA ARG A 390 8.38 -31.57 -1.39
C ARG A 390 9.02 -32.90 -1.78
N ALA A 391 10.32 -33.08 -1.59
CA ALA A 391 10.99 -34.30 -2.01
C ALA A 391 10.58 -35.51 -1.14
N GLY A 392 10.21 -36.61 -1.80
CA GLY A 392 9.85 -37.86 -1.12
C GLY A 392 11.07 -38.57 -0.52
N SER A 393 12.23 -38.44 -1.16
CA SER A 393 13.49 -39.03 -0.72
C SER A 393 14.25 -38.11 0.23
N ALA A 394 14.75 -38.67 1.34
CA ALA A 394 15.58 -37.96 2.30
C ALA A 394 16.88 -37.42 1.67
N TRP A 395 17.49 -38.17 0.77
CA TRP A 395 18.67 -37.74 0.00
C TRP A 395 18.41 -36.43 -0.74
N TRP A 396 17.29 -36.36 -1.46
CA TRP A 396 16.90 -35.14 -2.20
C TRP A 396 16.56 -33.97 -1.29
N ARG A 397 15.95 -34.21 -0.13
CA ARG A 397 15.69 -33.16 0.87
C ARG A 397 17.00 -32.56 1.38
N SER A 398 17.91 -33.42 1.83
CA SER A 398 19.22 -33.01 2.36
C SER A 398 20.08 -32.34 1.30
N GLY A 399 20.11 -32.87 0.07
CA GLY A 399 20.84 -32.27 -1.04
C GLY A 399 20.34 -30.87 -1.40
N CYS A 400 19.02 -30.67 -1.49
CA CYS A 400 18.46 -29.34 -1.74
C CYS A 400 18.74 -28.36 -0.58
N ALA A 401 18.63 -28.82 0.67
CA ALA A 401 18.92 -28.01 1.84
C ALA A 401 20.40 -27.60 1.91
N ALA A 402 21.32 -28.53 1.67
CA ALA A 402 22.76 -28.28 1.63
C ALA A 402 23.11 -27.28 0.51
N LEU A 403 22.55 -27.45 -0.69
CA LEU A 403 22.76 -26.52 -1.79
C LEU A 403 22.18 -25.13 -1.49
N ALA A 404 20.99 -25.06 -0.90
CA ALA A 404 20.38 -23.78 -0.51
C ALA A 404 21.25 -23.07 0.53
N LEU A 405 21.75 -23.80 1.53
CA LEU A 405 22.66 -23.26 2.54
C LEU A 405 23.97 -22.76 1.91
N ALA A 406 24.60 -23.55 1.05
CA ALA A 406 25.83 -23.16 0.34
C ALA A 406 25.61 -21.88 -0.48
N LEU A 407 24.49 -21.77 -1.19
CA LEU A 407 24.12 -20.55 -1.91
C LEU A 407 23.91 -19.37 -0.97
N THR A 408 23.21 -19.52 0.16
CA THR A 408 23.03 -18.41 1.11
C THR A 408 24.35 -17.90 1.70
N VAL A 409 25.32 -18.79 1.90
CA VAL A 409 26.67 -18.40 2.33
C VAL A 409 27.38 -17.64 1.21
N LEU A 410 27.34 -18.16 -0.02
CA LEU A 410 27.98 -17.54 -1.19
C LEU A 410 27.45 -16.13 -1.50
N LEU A 411 26.14 -15.93 -1.36
CA LEU A 411 25.47 -14.67 -1.68
C LEU A 411 25.68 -13.57 -0.63
N GLY A 412 26.21 -13.94 0.53
CA GLY A 412 26.38 -13.04 1.65
C GLY A 412 25.06 -12.68 2.34
N ALA A 413 25.21 -12.01 3.49
CA ALA A 413 24.09 -11.76 4.39
C ALA A 413 23.09 -10.71 3.87
N ALA A 414 23.54 -9.71 3.10
CA ALA A 414 22.65 -8.68 2.56
C ALA A 414 21.65 -9.26 1.54
N ILE A 415 22.14 -9.96 0.49
CA ILE A 415 21.27 -10.58 -0.52
C ILE A 415 20.34 -11.60 0.14
N THR A 416 20.88 -12.44 1.02
CA THR A 416 20.09 -13.44 1.75
C THR A 416 19.05 -12.80 2.67
N GLY A 417 19.36 -11.69 3.34
CA GLY A 417 18.41 -10.96 4.17
C GLY A 417 17.23 -10.41 3.37
N TYR A 418 17.49 -9.79 2.22
CA TYR A 418 16.43 -9.26 1.35
C TYR A 418 15.62 -10.34 0.62
N PHE A 419 16.07 -11.60 0.63
CA PHE A 419 15.22 -12.72 0.21
C PHE A 419 13.95 -12.80 1.05
N LEU A 420 13.96 -12.36 2.31
CA LEU A 420 12.77 -12.29 3.16
C LEU A 420 11.70 -11.35 2.58
N VAL A 421 12.10 -10.18 2.04
CA VAL A 421 11.17 -9.27 1.36
C VAL A 421 10.55 -9.93 0.14
N TRP A 422 11.36 -10.64 -0.65
CA TRP A 422 10.88 -11.37 -1.81
C TRP A 422 9.90 -12.49 -1.39
N LEU A 423 10.20 -13.22 -0.30
CA LEU A 423 9.31 -14.24 0.28
C LEU A 423 7.99 -13.66 0.80
N LEU A 424 7.96 -12.42 1.31
CA LEU A 424 6.70 -11.73 1.63
C LEU A 424 5.83 -11.55 0.39
N GLY A 425 6.43 -11.28 -0.78
CA GLY A 425 5.75 -11.29 -2.07
C GLY A 425 5.13 -12.65 -2.41
N VAL A 426 5.88 -13.74 -2.21
CA VAL A 426 5.37 -15.11 -2.37
C VAL A 426 4.17 -15.35 -1.44
N ALA A 427 4.28 -14.98 -0.17
CA ALA A 427 3.21 -15.10 0.81
C ALA A 427 1.97 -14.29 0.38
N ALA A 428 2.17 -13.06 -0.10
CA ALA A 428 1.10 -12.18 -0.59
C ALA A 428 0.27 -12.81 -1.71
N SER A 429 0.90 -13.66 -2.54
CA SER A 429 0.19 -14.44 -3.56
C SER A 429 -0.91 -15.35 -2.97
N ARG A 430 -0.83 -15.70 -1.67
CA ARG A 430 -1.73 -16.59 -0.93
C ARG A 430 -2.57 -15.92 0.14
N LEU A 431 -2.37 -14.63 0.42
CA LEU A 431 -3.10 -13.90 1.47
C LEU A 431 -4.19 -13.00 0.87
N ARG A 432 -5.36 -12.95 1.52
CA ARG A 432 -6.43 -12.00 1.19
C ARG A 432 -7.00 -11.40 2.47
N PHE A 433 -7.03 -10.07 2.55
CA PHE A 433 -7.61 -9.33 3.67
C PHE A 433 -9.00 -8.82 3.32
N ASP A 434 -10.01 -9.26 4.05
CA ASP A 434 -11.37 -8.77 3.90
C ASP A 434 -11.53 -7.50 4.75
N PHE A 435 -11.00 -6.37 4.27
CA PHE A 435 -11.07 -5.08 4.95
C PHE A 435 -12.27 -4.22 4.53
N SER A 436 -12.75 -3.35 5.43
CA SER A 436 -13.70 -2.28 5.11
C SER A 436 -13.01 -1.19 4.28
N ALA A 437 -13.79 -0.26 3.70
CA ALA A 437 -13.22 0.88 2.98
C ALA A 437 -12.33 1.74 3.89
N ALA A 438 -12.78 2.03 5.11
CA ALA A 438 -12.02 2.80 6.09
C ALA A 438 -10.69 2.11 6.45
N GLN A 439 -10.69 0.79 6.67
CA GLN A 439 -9.46 0.05 6.96
C GLN A 439 -8.46 0.08 5.80
N ARG A 440 -8.94 -0.07 4.56
CA ARG A 440 -8.06 0.04 3.38
C ARG A 440 -7.41 1.42 3.30
N TRP A 441 -8.19 2.48 3.54
CA TRP A 441 -7.65 3.85 3.57
C TRP A 441 -6.69 4.07 4.73
N LEU A 442 -6.99 3.56 5.92
CA LEU A 442 -6.07 3.59 7.05
C LEU A 442 -4.73 2.95 6.71
N TRP A 443 -4.72 1.69 6.24
CA TRP A 443 -3.48 0.98 5.95
C TRP A 443 -2.66 1.63 4.82
N ARG A 444 -3.33 2.22 3.82
CA ARG A 444 -2.66 3.04 2.80
C ARG A 444 -2.06 4.30 3.40
N GLY A 445 -2.78 4.98 4.29
CA GLY A 445 -2.27 6.14 5.03
C GLY A 445 -1.04 5.78 5.87
N VAL A 446 -1.09 4.67 6.61
CA VAL A 446 0.05 4.16 7.39
C VAL A 446 1.24 3.86 6.48
N LEU A 447 1.02 3.16 5.35
CA LEU A 447 2.07 2.90 4.36
C LEU A 447 2.72 4.20 3.87
N LEU A 448 1.92 5.20 3.50
CA LEU A 448 2.43 6.49 3.00
C LEU A 448 3.19 7.28 4.07
N VAL A 449 2.66 7.33 5.30
CA VAL A 449 3.33 8.01 6.42
C VAL A 449 4.65 7.34 6.75
N VAL A 450 4.68 6.01 6.86
CA VAL A 450 5.92 5.28 7.14
C VAL A 450 6.93 5.48 6.01
N ALA A 451 6.52 5.38 4.74
CA ALA A 451 7.39 5.66 3.61
C ALA A 451 7.98 7.08 3.65
N ALA A 452 7.15 8.08 3.95
CA ALA A 452 7.59 9.47 4.07
C ALA A 452 8.55 9.69 5.25
N LEU A 453 8.29 9.07 6.41
CA LEU A 453 9.18 9.14 7.56
C LEU A 453 10.54 8.50 7.28
N LEU A 454 10.56 7.34 6.60
CA LEU A 454 11.81 6.71 6.19
C LEU A 454 12.61 7.58 5.21
N ARG A 455 11.91 8.19 4.25
CA ARG A 455 12.51 9.15 3.31
C ARG A 455 13.11 10.36 4.02
N LEU A 456 12.43 10.89 5.03
CA LEU A 456 12.92 12.03 5.82
C LEU A 456 14.07 11.64 6.77
N GLY A 457 14.15 10.37 7.17
CA GLY A 457 15.20 9.85 8.02
C GLY A 457 16.56 9.69 7.34
N GLY A 458 16.66 9.91 6.03
CA GLY A 458 17.93 9.96 5.29
C GLY A 458 18.64 8.62 5.14
N GLN A 459 18.03 7.49 5.51
CA GLN A 459 18.56 6.14 5.25
C GLN A 459 18.33 5.67 3.81
N ASP A 460 18.22 6.59 2.86
CA ASP A 460 18.11 6.26 1.44
C ASP A 460 19.51 5.96 0.90
N GLY A 461 19.98 4.74 1.18
CA GLY A 461 21.25 4.20 0.70
C GLY A 461 21.10 2.76 0.24
N ASP A 462 22.23 2.10 -0.01
CA ASP A 462 22.26 0.71 -0.48
C ASP A 462 21.47 -0.24 0.43
N PHE A 463 20.92 -1.30 -0.17
CA PHE A 463 20.20 -2.35 0.53
C PHE A 463 21.17 -3.14 1.42
N THR A 464 21.27 -2.76 2.69
CA THR A 464 22.15 -3.36 3.69
C THR A 464 21.36 -4.04 4.82
N LEU A 465 22.06 -4.77 5.70
CA LEU A 465 21.43 -5.34 6.88
C LEU A 465 20.90 -4.28 7.85
N ALA A 466 21.48 -3.08 7.86
CA ALA A 466 21.04 -1.98 8.74
C ALA A 466 19.65 -1.46 8.33
N THR A 467 19.35 -1.43 7.03
CA THR A 467 18.08 -0.96 6.46
C THR A 467 17.01 -2.06 6.39
N LEU A 468 17.38 -3.32 6.60
CA LEU A 468 16.47 -4.47 6.44
C LEU A 468 15.23 -4.41 7.33
N GLY A 469 15.35 -3.95 8.59
CA GLY A 469 14.21 -3.84 9.52
C GLY A 469 13.12 -2.88 9.02
N PRO A 470 13.47 -1.60 8.77
CA PRO A 470 12.58 -0.64 8.13
C PRO A 470 11.97 -1.11 6.80
N ASP A 471 12.78 -1.75 5.96
CA ASP A 471 12.35 -2.26 4.65
C ASP A 471 11.37 -3.42 4.77
N LEU A 472 11.56 -4.33 5.74
CA LEU A 472 10.62 -5.40 6.03
C LEU A 472 9.28 -4.85 6.54
N LEU A 473 9.31 -3.83 7.41
CA LEU A 473 8.09 -3.15 7.85
C LEU A 473 7.33 -2.57 6.66
N LEU A 474 8.03 -1.85 5.77
CA LEU A 474 7.43 -1.26 4.58
C LEU A 474 6.87 -2.33 3.62
N ALA A 475 7.59 -3.43 3.43
CA ALA A 475 7.16 -4.57 2.62
C ALA A 475 5.90 -5.24 3.19
N VAL A 476 5.82 -5.41 4.52
CA VAL A 476 4.61 -5.94 5.18
C VAL A 476 3.42 -5.02 4.98
N LEU A 477 3.59 -3.71 5.17
CA LEU A 477 2.51 -2.72 4.94
C LEU A 477 2.04 -2.72 3.48
N LEU A 478 2.98 -2.84 2.53
CA LEU A 478 2.69 -2.97 1.11
C LEU A 478 1.87 -4.24 0.84
N VAL A 479 2.27 -5.39 1.38
CA VAL A 479 1.54 -6.66 1.25
C VAL A 479 0.13 -6.56 1.83
N VAL A 480 -0.04 -5.95 2.99
CA VAL A 480 -1.36 -5.70 3.60
C VAL A 480 -2.25 -4.86 2.65
N CYS A 481 -1.69 -3.81 2.04
CA CYS A 481 -2.39 -2.97 1.07
C CYS A 481 -2.76 -3.75 -0.20
N LEU A 482 -1.82 -4.50 -0.78
CA LEU A 482 -2.04 -5.29 -2.00
C LEU A 482 -3.09 -6.41 -1.79
N CYS A 483 -2.99 -7.12 -0.68
CA CYS A 483 -3.86 -8.24 -0.35
C CYS A 483 -5.26 -7.81 0.14
N SER A 484 -5.46 -6.53 0.47
CA SER A 484 -6.75 -5.97 0.89
C SER A 484 -7.57 -5.36 -0.24
N VAL A 485 -7.06 -5.32 -1.48
CA VAL A 485 -7.78 -4.76 -2.63
C VAL A 485 -9.08 -5.53 -2.88
N GLY A 486 -10.20 -4.80 -2.89
CA GLY A 486 -11.52 -5.36 -3.11
C GLY A 486 -11.72 -5.93 -4.52
N ARG A 487 -12.73 -6.80 -4.66
CA ARG A 487 -13.13 -7.38 -5.94
C ARG A 487 -13.74 -6.33 -6.90
N GLY A 488 -13.75 -6.66 -8.18
CA GLY A 488 -14.33 -5.85 -9.25
C GLY A 488 -13.33 -5.51 -10.35
N ARG A 489 -13.83 -4.88 -11.40
CA ARG A 489 -13.04 -4.30 -12.49
C ARG A 489 -12.90 -2.78 -12.27
N PRO A 490 -11.70 -2.22 -12.46
CA PRO A 490 -11.53 -0.76 -12.50
C PRO A 490 -12.06 -0.20 -13.82
N VAL A 491 -12.07 1.13 -13.93
CA VAL A 491 -12.41 1.83 -15.18
C VAL A 491 -11.42 1.42 -16.27
N ALA A 492 -11.92 1.17 -17.49
CA ALA A 492 -11.12 0.63 -18.59
C ALA A 492 -9.89 1.50 -18.93
N ALA A 493 -10.03 2.83 -18.92
CA ALA A 493 -8.93 3.76 -19.14
C ALA A 493 -7.79 3.55 -18.12
N VAL A 494 -8.12 3.47 -16.83
CA VAL A 494 -7.16 3.24 -15.74
C VAL A 494 -6.43 1.89 -15.91
N ALA A 495 -7.14 0.86 -16.35
CA ALA A 495 -6.54 -0.45 -16.63
C ALA A 495 -5.56 -0.39 -17.81
N LYS A 496 -5.95 0.29 -18.91
CA LYS A 496 -5.10 0.44 -20.11
C LYS A 496 -3.81 1.21 -19.79
N THR A 497 -3.89 2.32 -19.07
CA THR A 497 -2.71 3.12 -18.71
C THR A 497 -1.75 2.33 -17.82
N GLY A 498 -2.26 1.62 -16.80
CA GLY A 498 -1.44 0.76 -15.95
C GLY A 498 -0.73 -0.33 -16.76
N ALA A 499 -1.47 -1.02 -17.64
CA ALA A 499 -0.91 -2.05 -18.51
C ALA A 499 0.15 -1.50 -19.49
N PHE A 500 -0.06 -0.29 -20.03
CA PHE A 500 0.92 0.40 -20.87
C PHE A 500 2.23 0.66 -20.12
N LEU A 501 2.17 1.27 -18.93
CA LEU A 501 3.36 1.56 -18.12
C LEU A 501 4.08 0.28 -17.67
N ALA A 502 3.33 -0.77 -17.32
CA ALA A 502 3.89 -2.06 -16.95
C ALA A 502 4.56 -2.81 -18.12
N GLY A 503 4.12 -2.55 -19.36
CA GLY A 503 4.51 -3.29 -20.55
C GLY A 503 5.98 -3.14 -20.93
N PHE A 504 6.58 -1.98 -20.64
CA PHE A 504 7.99 -1.70 -20.91
C PHE A 504 8.80 -1.43 -19.62
N SER A 505 8.22 -1.71 -18.45
CA SER A 505 8.82 -1.33 -17.16
C SER A 505 10.19 -1.97 -16.93
N PHE A 506 10.39 -3.21 -17.41
CA PHE A 506 11.67 -3.90 -17.24
C PHE A 506 12.71 -3.37 -18.22
N THR A 507 12.32 -3.09 -19.46
CA THR A 507 13.17 -2.39 -20.43
C THR A 507 13.63 -1.06 -19.87
N LEU A 508 12.70 -0.19 -19.43
CA LEU A 508 13.03 1.10 -18.81
C LEU A 508 14.03 0.93 -17.65
N TYR A 509 13.80 -0.05 -16.79
CA TYR A 509 14.68 -0.32 -15.66
C TYR A 509 16.12 -0.66 -16.10
N VAL A 510 16.30 -1.42 -17.18
CA VAL A 510 17.63 -1.83 -17.64
C VAL A 510 18.33 -0.75 -18.48
N VAL A 511 17.59 0.01 -19.28
CA VAL A 511 18.19 0.93 -20.28
C VAL A 511 18.23 2.40 -19.86
N HIS A 512 17.60 2.80 -18.75
CA HIS A 512 17.55 4.23 -18.39
C HIS A 512 18.93 4.84 -18.15
N ILE A 513 19.85 4.18 -17.42
CA ILE A 513 21.21 4.72 -17.19
C ILE A 513 21.99 4.95 -18.49
N PRO A 514 22.14 3.97 -19.41
CA PRO A 514 22.86 4.23 -20.64
C PRO A 514 22.21 5.33 -21.49
N LEU A 515 20.88 5.40 -21.53
CA LEU A 515 20.18 6.49 -22.24
C LEU A 515 20.40 7.85 -21.56
N GLN A 516 20.37 7.91 -20.22
CA GLN A 516 20.60 9.15 -19.47
C GLN A 516 22.04 9.65 -19.65
N ARG A 517 23.02 8.75 -19.58
CA ARG A 517 24.43 9.07 -19.85
C ARG A 517 24.68 9.56 -21.27
N MET A 518 24.01 8.97 -22.26
CA MET A 518 24.03 9.47 -23.64
C MET A 518 23.52 10.92 -23.70
N LEU A 519 22.35 11.22 -23.13
CA LEU A 519 21.81 12.59 -23.10
C LEU A 519 22.69 13.56 -22.30
N TRP A 520 23.35 13.09 -21.24
CA TRP A 520 24.27 13.86 -20.43
C TRP A 520 25.54 14.24 -21.20
N SER A 521 26.10 13.30 -21.97
CA SER A 521 27.25 13.54 -22.83
C SER A 521 26.94 14.56 -23.93
N TYR A 522 25.74 14.55 -24.51
CA TYR A 522 25.31 15.58 -25.47
C TYR A 522 25.11 16.98 -24.86
N ARG A 523 25.14 17.10 -23.54
CA ARG A 523 25.06 18.37 -22.80
C ARG A 523 26.38 18.74 -22.13
N ASP A 524 27.48 18.19 -22.62
CA ASP A 524 28.84 18.41 -22.11
C ASP A 524 29.00 18.13 -20.61
N GLY A 525 28.09 17.34 -20.03
CA GLY A 525 28.11 16.97 -18.61
C GLY A 525 27.89 18.12 -17.62
N ALA A 526 27.28 19.23 -18.03
CA ALA A 526 27.02 20.36 -17.15
C ALA A 526 25.79 20.15 -16.24
N LEU A 527 25.96 20.39 -14.94
CA LEU A 527 24.85 20.38 -13.97
C LEU A 527 23.83 21.47 -14.26
N LEU A 528 22.56 21.13 -14.10
CA LEU A 528 21.46 22.08 -14.10
C LEU A 528 21.48 22.91 -12.81
N ALA A 529 21.22 24.20 -12.95
CA ALA A 529 21.12 25.13 -11.83
C ALA A 529 19.69 25.11 -11.26
N PRO A 530 19.47 24.70 -10.00
CA PRO A 530 18.14 24.76 -9.38
C PRO A 530 17.58 26.20 -9.28
N GLY A 531 18.42 27.23 -9.31
CA GLY A 531 17.97 28.62 -9.33
C GLY A 531 17.32 29.04 -10.67
N ASP A 532 17.55 28.29 -11.74
CA ASP A 532 17.00 28.59 -13.07
C ASP A 532 15.68 27.83 -13.29
N ALA A 533 14.62 28.57 -13.64
CA ALA A 533 13.31 28.01 -13.94
C ALA A 533 13.33 27.09 -15.18
N ALA A 534 14.26 27.31 -16.13
CA ALA A 534 14.39 26.46 -17.31
C ALA A 534 14.91 25.06 -16.96
N SER A 535 15.69 24.90 -15.89
CA SER A 535 16.25 23.62 -15.48
C SER A 535 15.20 22.54 -15.23
N LEU A 536 14.03 22.89 -14.69
CA LEU A 536 12.94 21.94 -14.49
C LEU A 536 12.38 21.44 -15.83
N ALA A 537 12.22 22.34 -16.80
CA ALA A 537 11.74 21.99 -18.15
C ALA A 537 12.75 21.07 -18.87
N VAL A 538 14.05 21.36 -18.73
CA VAL A 538 15.10 20.53 -19.32
C VAL A 538 15.14 19.14 -18.68
N TYR A 539 15.05 19.04 -17.36
CA TYR A 539 14.93 17.75 -16.67
C TYR A 539 13.71 16.94 -17.15
N ALA A 540 12.55 17.59 -17.25
CA ALA A 540 11.34 16.95 -17.73
C ALA A 540 11.47 16.47 -19.18
N ALA A 541 12.10 17.27 -20.05
CA ALA A 541 12.38 16.91 -21.43
C ALA A 541 13.33 15.70 -21.53
N MET A 542 14.43 15.71 -20.76
CA MET A 542 15.36 14.58 -20.71
C MET A 542 14.67 13.30 -20.24
N LEU A 543 13.84 13.38 -19.18
CA LEU A 543 13.07 12.22 -18.70
C LEU A 543 12.11 11.71 -19.77
N ALA A 544 11.39 12.61 -20.46
CA ALA A 544 10.47 12.24 -21.54
C ALA A 544 11.18 11.53 -22.69
N VAL A 545 12.37 12.01 -23.09
CA VAL A 545 13.20 11.36 -24.12
C VAL A 545 13.64 9.97 -23.67
N VAL A 546 14.11 9.81 -22.43
CA VAL A 546 14.49 8.49 -21.88
C VAL A 546 13.30 7.52 -21.91
N LEU A 547 12.10 7.97 -21.52
CA LEU A 547 10.89 7.16 -21.55
C LEU A 547 10.48 6.77 -22.99
N ALA A 548 10.55 7.71 -23.92
CA ALA A 548 10.24 7.47 -25.33
C ALA A 548 11.21 6.45 -25.95
N LEU A 549 12.51 6.64 -25.74
CA LEU A 549 13.53 5.72 -26.24
C LEU A 549 13.42 4.33 -25.60
N ALA A 550 13.18 4.24 -24.28
CA ALA A 550 12.94 2.96 -23.61
C ALA A 550 11.68 2.26 -24.14
N TYR A 551 10.62 3.01 -24.42
CA TYR A 551 9.41 2.46 -25.03
C TYR A 551 9.66 1.92 -26.44
N LEU A 552 10.36 2.67 -27.30
CA LEU A 552 10.73 2.22 -28.64
C LEU A 552 11.62 0.98 -28.58
N PHE A 553 12.57 0.95 -27.65
CA PHE A 553 13.46 -0.20 -27.42
C PHE A 553 12.69 -1.46 -26.98
N HIS A 554 11.58 -1.33 -26.24
CA HIS A 554 10.82 -2.48 -25.77
C HIS A 554 10.07 -3.23 -26.91
N LEU A 555 9.72 -2.54 -28.00
CA LEU A 555 8.87 -3.06 -29.08
C LEU A 555 9.47 -4.29 -29.81
N PRO A 556 10.75 -4.27 -30.25
CA PRO A 556 11.37 -5.43 -30.86
C PRO A 556 11.77 -6.51 -29.84
N PHE A 557 11.84 -6.18 -28.56
CA PHE A 557 12.43 -7.03 -27.53
C PHE A 557 11.41 -7.50 -26.50
N GLU A 558 11.19 -6.75 -25.42
CA GLU A 558 10.32 -7.15 -24.31
C GLU A 558 8.90 -7.52 -24.77
N ALA A 559 8.32 -6.79 -25.72
CA ALA A 559 7.00 -7.08 -26.28
C ALA A 559 6.93 -8.46 -26.99
N GLN A 560 8.06 -8.96 -27.49
CA GLN A 560 8.16 -10.25 -28.18
C GLN A 560 8.40 -11.43 -27.24
N THR A 561 8.59 -11.20 -25.93
CA THR A 561 8.85 -12.26 -24.92
C THR A 561 7.85 -13.41 -25.01
N GLY A 562 6.56 -13.09 -25.18
CA GLY A 562 5.51 -14.11 -25.27
C GLY A 562 5.62 -14.97 -26.53
N ARG A 563 6.03 -14.39 -27.67
CA ARG A 563 6.25 -15.13 -28.92
C ARG A 563 7.47 -16.05 -28.80
N LEU A 564 8.59 -15.54 -28.30
CA LEU A 564 9.82 -16.31 -28.09
C LEU A 564 9.59 -17.49 -27.13
N ARG A 565 8.88 -17.24 -26.03
CA ARG A 565 8.53 -18.29 -25.06
C ARG A 565 7.71 -19.42 -25.67
N ARG A 566 6.72 -19.10 -26.51
CA ARG A 566 5.92 -20.13 -27.21
C ARG A 566 6.79 -20.94 -28.19
N LEU A 567 7.70 -20.27 -28.90
CA LEU A 567 8.62 -20.93 -29.83
C LEU A 567 9.57 -21.91 -29.12
N LEU A 568 10.17 -21.49 -28.00
CA LEU A 568 11.06 -22.35 -27.23
C LEU A 568 10.34 -23.56 -26.63
N ARG A 569 9.13 -23.39 -26.10
CA ARG A 569 8.35 -24.50 -25.55
C ARG A 569 8.00 -25.57 -26.60
N ARG A 570 7.70 -25.17 -27.84
CA ARG A 570 7.43 -26.10 -28.96
C ARG A 570 8.63 -26.99 -29.32
N ARG A 571 9.86 -26.53 -29.04
CA ARG A 571 11.10 -27.27 -29.34
C ARG A 571 11.54 -28.18 -28.18
N LEU A 572 10.92 -28.09 -27.00
CA LEU A 572 11.30 -28.90 -25.84
C LEU A 572 10.56 -30.27 -25.86
N PRO A 573 11.26 -31.37 -25.53
CA PRO A 573 10.64 -32.70 -25.46
C PRO A 573 9.49 -32.74 -24.43
N GLY A 574 8.38 -33.41 -24.76
CA GLY A 574 7.23 -33.63 -23.86
C GLY A 574 6.02 -32.69 -24.03
N ASP A 575 6.08 -31.67 -24.90
CA ASP A 575 4.88 -30.92 -25.36
C ASP A 575 4.32 -31.47 -26.70
N GLN A 576 5.09 -32.31 -27.40
CA GLN A 576 4.68 -32.93 -28.67
C GLN A 576 3.60 -34.03 -28.49
N ASP A 577 3.52 -34.66 -27.32
CA ASP A 577 2.54 -35.72 -27.05
C ASP A 577 1.10 -35.20 -26.97
N LEU A 578 0.90 -33.95 -26.52
CA LEU A 578 -0.41 -33.29 -26.50
C LEU A 578 -0.88 -32.88 -27.91
N ALA A 579 0.05 -32.50 -28.79
CA ALA A 579 -0.29 -32.20 -30.19
C ALA A 579 -0.66 -33.47 -30.98
N ARG A 580 -0.18 -34.64 -30.56
CA ARG A 580 -0.58 -35.95 -31.12
C ARG A 580 -1.89 -36.47 -30.52
N THR A 581 -2.13 -36.30 -29.22
CA THR A 581 -3.40 -36.74 -28.59
C THR A 581 -4.61 -35.89 -29.00
N VAL A 582 -4.43 -34.60 -29.35
CA VAL A 582 -5.52 -33.76 -29.88
C VAL A 582 -5.83 -34.09 -31.35
N LYS A 583 -4.89 -34.68 -32.10
CA LYS A 583 -5.12 -35.10 -33.50
C LYS A 583 -5.77 -36.47 -33.66
N THR A 584 -5.86 -37.27 -32.60
CA THR A 584 -6.46 -38.62 -32.63
C THR A 584 -7.80 -38.74 -31.91
N ALA A 585 -8.35 -37.63 -31.39
CA ALA A 585 -9.72 -37.61 -30.88
C ALA A 585 -10.71 -37.44 -32.05
N PRO A 586 -11.69 -38.34 -32.25
CA PRO A 586 -12.67 -38.19 -33.32
C PRO A 586 -13.51 -36.93 -33.09
N ALA A 587 -13.79 -36.21 -34.18
CA ALA A 587 -14.63 -35.02 -34.17
C ALA A 587 -16.04 -35.37 -33.66
N GLY A 588 -16.30 -35.09 -32.38
CA GLY A 588 -17.56 -35.36 -31.70
C GLY A 588 -18.24 -34.08 -31.23
N ARG A 589 -19.15 -33.57 -32.08
CA ARG A 589 -20.35 -32.77 -31.82
C ARG A 589 -20.31 -31.63 -30.78
N SER A 590 -20.47 -30.42 -31.31
CA SER A 590 -21.10 -29.26 -30.68
C SER A 590 -22.42 -29.63 -29.96
N ALA A 591 -22.61 -29.11 -28.75
CA ALA A 591 -23.94 -28.89 -28.19
C ALA A 591 -23.90 -27.73 -27.19
N ASP A 592 -24.89 -26.87 -27.34
CA ASP A 592 -25.23 -25.65 -26.60
C ASP A 592 -25.62 -25.88 -25.13
N ALA A 593 -25.74 -24.71 -24.46
CA ALA A 593 -26.66 -24.37 -23.36
C ALA A 593 -26.21 -24.59 -21.90
N GLY A 594 -26.34 -23.52 -21.09
CA GLY A 594 -26.30 -23.53 -19.62
C GLY A 594 -25.67 -22.29 -19.01
#